data_AF-A0A0U9HEL8-F1
#
_entry.id   AF-A0A0U9HEL8-F1
#
_cell.length_a   1.000
_cell.length_b   1.000
_cell.length_c   1.000
_cell.angle_alpha   90.00
_cell.angle_beta   90.00
_cell.angle_gamma   90.00
#
_symmetry.space_group_name_H-M   'P 1'
#
loop_
_entity.id
_entity.type
_entity.pdbx_description
1 polymer ?
#
loop_
_entity_poly.entity_id
_entity_poly.type
_entity_poly.pdbx_seq_one_letter_code
_entity_poly.pdbx_strand_id
1 'polypeptide(L)' 'MEFKEFLAELADLLEVDAEDLNDDYELDSENFDSVAVVSTIALIDEYFDVTVNGKSLSQAKTVGEVIDLIKKAKED' A
#
# COMPACT_ATOMS: atom_id res chain seq x y z
N MET A 1 15.10 2.77 -4.90
CA MET A 1 14.44 4.01 -5.35
C MET A 1 12.96 3.77 -5.34
N GLU A 2 12.52 2.73 -6.04
CA GLU A 2 11.11 2.28 -6.15
C GLU A 2 10.32 2.30 -4.85
N PHE A 3 10.87 1.81 -3.74
CA PHE A 3 10.11 1.75 -2.48
C PHE A 3 9.83 3.13 -1.85
N LYS A 4 10.77 4.08 -1.96
CA LYS A 4 10.57 5.43 -1.42
C LYS A 4 9.57 6.22 -2.27
N GLU A 5 9.61 6.01 -3.58
CA GLU A 5 8.67 6.61 -4.54
C GLU A 5 7.26 6.02 -4.36
N PHE A 6 7.16 4.70 -4.18
CA PHE A 6 5.92 4.03 -3.81
C PHE A 6 5.29 4.60 -2.53
N LEU A 7 6.08 4.78 -1.45
CA LEU A 7 5.55 5.37 -0.22
C LEU A 7 5.12 6.83 -0.39
N ALA A 8 5.79 7.59 -1.25
CA ALA A 8 5.38 8.96 -1.55
C ALA A 8 4.04 9.01 -2.29
N GLU A 9 3.87 8.20 -3.34
CA GLU A 9 2.61 8.09 -4.08
C GLU A 9 1.48 7.50 -3.21
N LEU A 10 1.80 6.55 -2.33
CA LEU A 10 0.84 6.00 -1.37
C LEU A 10 0.42 7.07 -0.34
N ALA A 11 1.34 7.92 0.12
CA ALA A 11 1.01 9.03 1.01
C ALA A 11 0.10 10.06 0.31
N ASP A 12 0.40 10.38 -0.95
CA ASP A 12 -0.44 11.27 -1.77
C ASP A 12 -1.85 10.67 -1.97
N LEU A 13 -1.95 9.35 -2.22
CA LEU A 13 -3.21 8.62 -2.34
C LEU A 13 -4.03 8.62 -1.05
N LEU A 14 -3.35 8.50 0.09
CA LEU A 14 -3.96 8.54 1.43
C LEU A 14 -4.21 9.96 1.95
N GLU A 15 -3.84 10.99 1.17
CA GLU A 15 -3.90 12.40 1.55
C GLU A 15 -3.18 12.71 2.87
N VAL A 16 -2.01 12.09 3.09
CA VAL A 16 -1.18 12.29 4.30
C VAL A 16 0.25 12.69 3.96
N ASP A 17 0.97 13.23 4.94
CA ASP A 17 2.38 13.55 4.78
C ASP A 17 3.21 12.26 4.65
N ALA A 18 4.06 12.19 3.62
CA ALA A 18 4.95 11.04 3.40
C ALA A 18 5.95 10.82 4.55
N GLU A 19 6.17 11.82 5.40
CA GLU A 19 6.98 11.70 6.62
C GLU A 19 6.27 10.94 7.74
N ASP A 20 4.93 10.95 7.75
CA ASP A 20 4.10 10.23 8.71
C ASP A 20 3.81 8.79 8.25
N LEU A 21 3.92 8.52 6.95
CA LEU A 21 3.72 7.19 6.37
C LEU A 21 4.91 6.26 6.66
N ASN A 22 4.76 5.44 7.71
CA ASN A 22 5.72 4.43 8.12
C ASN A 22 5.03 3.07 8.34
N ASP A 23 5.81 2.02 8.63
CA ASP A 23 5.29 0.65 8.77
C ASP A 23 4.17 0.51 9.84
N ASP A 24 4.18 1.36 10.86
CA ASP A 24 3.20 1.40 11.95
C ASP A 24 1.98 2.31 11.64
N TYR A 25 1.97 3.02 10.51
CA TYR A 25 0.86 3.88 10.12
C TYR A 25 -0.41 3.05 9.94
N GLU A 26 -1.48 3.43 10.65
CA GLU A 26 -2.75 2.70 10.66
C GLU A 26 -3.59 2.99 9.41
N LEU A 27 -4.04 1.92 8.76
CA LEU A 27 -4.99 1.93 7.66
C LEU A 27 -6.37 1.61 8.23
N ASP A 28 -7.30 2.55 8.08
CA ASP A 28 -8.67 2.42 8.53
C ASP A 28 -9.64 2.59 7.35
N SER A 29 -10.94 2.47 7.62
CA SER A 29 -11.96 2.60 6.58
C SER A 29 -12.16 4.03 6.07
N GLU A 30 -11.60 5.04 6.74
CA GLU A 30 -11.69 6.44 6.32
C GLU A 30 -10.55 6.78 5.33
N ASN A 31 -9.33 6.34 5.61
CA ASN A 31 -8.16 6.59 4.74
C ASN A 31 -7.92 5.49 3.69
N PHE A 32 -8.38 4.26 3.92
CA PHE A 32 -8.13 3.09 3.08
C PHE A 32 -9.43 2.39 2.66
N ASP A 33 -10.26 3.12 1.92
CA ASP A 33 -11.53 2.62 1.40
C ASP A 33 -11.35 1.67 0.20
N SER A 34 -12.48 1.27 -0.43
CA SER A 34 -12.43 0.36 -1.58
C SER A 34 -11.73 0.97 -2.81
N VAL A 35 -11.75 2.29 -2.95
CA VAL A 35 -11.08 3.01 -4.07
C VAL A 35 -9.59 3.11 -3.79
N ALA A 36 -9.20 3.43 -2.56
CA ALA A 36 -7.81 3.44 -2.11
C ALA A 36 -7.18 2.05 -2.27
N VAL A 37 -7.88 0.98 -1.90
CA VAL A 37 -7.44 -0.41 -2.11
C VAL A 37 -7.17 -0.70 -3.58
N VAL A 38 -8.11 -0.39 -4.49
CA VAL A 38 -7.93 -0.67 -5.93
C VAL A 38 -6.79 0.15 -6.51
N SER A 39 -6.68 1.42 -6.12
CA SER A 39 -5.61 2.32 -6.57
C SER A 39 -4.25 1.87 -6.05
N THR A 40 -4.18 1.37 -4.81
CA THR A 40 -2.97 0.80 -4.23
C THR A 40 -2.55 -0.50 -4.94
N ILE A 41 -3.49 -1.35 -5.37
CA ILE A 41 -3.16 -2.54 -6.19
C ILE A 41 -2.49 -2.12 -7.50
N ALA A 42 -3.06 -1.11 -8.18
CA ALA A 42 -2.48 -0.60 -9.43
C ALA A 42 -1.09 0.01 -9.21
N LEU A 43 -0.90 0.75 -8.11
CA LEU A 43 0.38 1.32 -7.72
C LEU A 43 1.42 0.22 -7.44
N ILE A 44 1.03 -0.85 -6.76
CA ILE A 44 1.91 -2.00 -6.49
C ILE A 44 2.34 -2.68 -7.80
N ASP A 45 1.40 -2.88 -8.73
CA ASP A 45 1.65 -3.48 -10.05
C ASP A 45 2.65 -2.64 -10.85
N GLU A 46 2.47 -1.31 -10.87
CA GLU A 46 3.35 -0.37 -11.58
C GLU A 46 4.78 -0.35 -11.04
N TYR A 47 4.96 -0.35 -9.71
CA TYR A 47 6.27 -0.21 -9.08
C TYR A 47 7.01 -1.52 -8.88
N PHE A 48 6.31 -2.63 -8.75
CA PHE A 48 6.92 -3.90 -8.34
C PHE A 48 6.66 -5.06 -9.31
N ASP A 49 5.85 -4.86 -10.36
CA ASP A 49 5.45 -5.88 -11.35
C ASP A 49 4.80 -7.11 -10.65
N VAL A 50 4.05 -6.86 -9.57
CA VAL A 50 3.32 -7.88 -8.81
C VAL A 50 1.90 -7.44 -8.54
N THR A 51 0.97 -8.39 -8.53
CA THR A 51 -0.42 -8.13 -8.15
C THR A 51 -0.71 -8.73 -6.78
N VAL A 52 -1.17 -7.92 -5.83
CA VAL A 52 -1.62 -8.40 -4.52
C VAL A 52 -3.12 -8.71 -4.52
N ASN A 53 -3.53 -9.65 -3.66
CA ASN A 53 -4.95 -9.98 -3.50
C ASN A 53 -5.69 -8.81 -2.82
N GLY A 54 -6.67 -8.22 -3.51
CA GLY A 54 -7.41 -7.07 -2.98
C GLY A 54 -8.18 -7.32 -1.68
N LYS A 55 -8.60 -8.56 -1.40
CA LYS A 55 -9.22 -8.91 -0.11
C LYS A 55 -8.20 -8.93 1.01
N SER A 56 -7.00 -9.46 0.76
CA SER A 56 -5.91 -9.40 1.74
C SER A 56 -5.48 -7.96 1.99
N LEU A 57 -5.39 -7.16 0.92
CA LEU A 57 -5.04 -5.75 1.02
C LEU A 57 -6.07 -4.95 1.81
N SER A 58 -7.37 -5.12 1.53
CA SER A 58 -8.45 -4.43 2.26
C SER A 58 -8.57 -4.85 3.74
N GLN A 59 -7.84 -5.88 4.17
CA GLN A 59 -7.78 -6.33 5.56
C GLN A 59 -6.51 -5.89 6.27
N ALA A 60 -5.56 -5.28 5.54
CA ALA A 60 -4.37 -4.68 6.10
C ALA A 60 -4.77 -3.52 7.01
N LYS A 61 -4.23 -3.54 8.22
CA LYS A 61 -4.45 -2.54 9.27
C LYS A 61 -3.31 -1.55 9.36
N THR A 62 -2.15 -1.88 8.79
CA THR A 62 -1.01 -0.97 8.74
C THR A 62 -0.34 -1.01 7.39
N VAL A 63 0.41 0.04 7.07
CA VAL A 63 1.26 0.09 5.88
C VAL A 63 2.30 -1.04 5.89
N GLY A 64 2.81 -1.43 7.07
CA GLY A 64 3.68 -2.60 7.23
C GLY A 64 3.05 -3.90 6.71
N GLU A 65 1.76 -4.12 6.97
CA GLU A 65 1.04 -5.29 6.43
C GLU A 65 0.90 -5.23 4.90
N VAL A 66 0.68 -4.04 4.33
CA VAL A 66 0.69 -3.84 2.86
C VAL A 66 2.04 -4.22 2.27
N ILE A 67 3.12 -3.72 2.87
CA ILE A 67 4.50 -4.00 2.43
C ILE A 67 4.80 -5.50 2.49
N ASP A 68 4.35 -6.18 3.54
CA ASP A 68 4.52 -7.63 3.68
C ASP A 68 3.72 -8.42 2.65
N LEU A 69 2.56 -7.93 2.20
CA LEU A 69 1.82 -8.53 1.07
C LEU A 69 2.61 -8.40 -0.24
N ILE A 70 3.24 -7.24 -0.48
CA ILE A 70 4.08 -7.01 -1.68
C ILE A 70 5.28 -7.96 -1.66
N LYS A 71 5.97 -8.09 -0.53
CA LYS A 71 7.12 -9.00 -0.39
C LYS A 71 6.73 -10.44 -0.69
N LYS A 72 5.63 -10.92 -0.09
CA LYS A 72 5.11 -12.28 -0.34
C LYS A 72 4.80 -12.51 -1.81
N ALA A 73 4.12 -11.55 -2.46
CA ALA A 73 3.77 -11.65 -3.88
C ALA A 73 4.99 -11.67 -4.82
N LYS A 74 6.14 -11.14 -4.38
CA LYS A 74 7.40 -11.16 -5.13
C LYS A 74 8.23 -12.43 -4.92
N GLU A 75 7.93 -13.19 -3.87
CA GLU A 75 8.60 -14.46 -3.55
C GLU A 75 7.91 -15.68 -4.19
N ASP A 76 6.65 -15.55 -4.62
CA ASP A 76 5.88 -16.53 -5.41
C ASP A 76 6.23 -16.50 -6.91
#